data_AF-A0A9W6ADD8-F1
#
_entry.id   AF-A0A9W6ADD8-F1
#
_cell.length_a   1.000
_cell.length_b   1.000
_cell.length_c   1.000
_cell.angle_alpha   90.00
_cell.angle_beta   90.00
_cell.angle_gamma   90.00
#
_symmetry.space_group_name_H-M   'P 1'
#
loop_
_entity.id
_entity.type
_entity.pdbx_description
1 polymer ?
#
loop_
_entity_poly.entity_id
_entity_poly.type
_entity_poly.pdbx_seq_one_letter_code
_entity_poly.pdbx_strand_id
1 'polypeptide(L)'
;IGGFNRGYERLRAQNFEKKTEGDLKEGYYFGTDLPLDHPYVVGRKINLGPNKYPEDVSDPTAFKVIVDSYFESVEKLAHDILRILASTLNLDEDFFQDYVDTPIAILRLLHYPPQPANASSDERGIGAHTDFGGITILLQDMIGGLQVWNKDHSTWVDVKPLEGAFVVNLGNMMMRWTNDRYLSNLHRVINKTGKERYSVPFFFSGNPEYVVKCLPSCEEASGGAKYPPISVEEWITGRYADTYGTKDNATAMKDLSVEAEKAYA
;
A
#
# COMPACT_ATOMS: atom_id res chain seq x y z
N ILE A 1 -11.60 6.39 10.56
CA ILE A 1 -11.90 5.56 9.37
C ILE A 1 -13.33 5.05 9.55
N GLY A 2 -14.21 5.25 8.56
CA GLY A 2 -15.59 4.74 8.65
C GLY A 2 -16.30 4.67 7.30
N GLY A 3 -17.27 3.75 7.17
CA GLY A 3 -17.91 3.42 5.89
C GLY A 3 -16.95 2.62 5.00
N PHE A 4 -16.72 3.09 3.77
CA PHE A 4 -15.82 2.49 2.75
C PHE A 4 -14.31 2.65 3.08
N ASN A 5 -13.94 2.59 4.36
CA ASN A 5 -12.57 2.82 4.85
C ASN A 5 -11.96 4.17 4.44
N ARG A 6 -12.78 5.24 4.44
CA ARG A 6 -12.37 6.62 4.13
C ARG A 6 -12.29 7.51 5.37
N GLY A 7 -11.64 8.65 5.21
CA GLY A 7 -11.59 9.72 6.21
C GLY A 7 -10.38 9.65 7.13
N TYR A 8 -10.46 10.36 8.25
CA TYR A 8 -9.38 10.50 9.21
C TYR A 8 -9.07 9.20 9.97
N GLU A 9 -7.79 8.90 10.12
CA GLU A 9 -7.20 7.86 10.96
C GLU A 9 -6.43 8.53 12.11
N ARG A 10 -6.81 8.20 13.35
CA ARG A 10 -6.16 8.72 14.54
C ARG A 10 -4.75 8.14 14.74
N LEU A 11 -3.93 8.87 15.50
CA LEU A 11 -2.65 8.37 16.00
C LEU A 11 -2.78 6.97 16.62
N ARG A 12 -1.82 6.09 16.32
CA ARG A 12 -1.72 4.71 16.86
C ARG A 12 -2.90 3.79 16.52
N ALA A 13 -3.66 4.09 15.46
CA ALA A 13 -4.75 3.23 15.03
C ALA A 13 -4.29 1.89 14.44
N GLN A 14 -3.09 1.85 13.84
CA GLN A 14 -2.47 0.65 13.30
C GLN A 14 -1.30 0.20 14.17
N ASN A 15 -0.97 -1.09 14.13
CA ASN A 15 0.16 -1.64 14.87
C ASN A 15 0.75 -2.86 14.14
N PHE A 16 1.64 -2.62 13.17
CA PHE A 16 2.22 -3.69 12.37
C PHE A 16 3.13 -4.62 13.20
N GLU A 17 4.01 -4.06 14.02
CA GLU A 17 4.96 -4.87 14.81
C GLU A 17 4.38 -5.43 16.12
N LYS A 18 3.26 -4.87 16.62
CA LYS A 18 2.60 -5.29 17.87
C LYS A 18 3.51 -5.24 19.11
N LYS A 19 4.54 -4.38 19.08
CA LYS A 19 5.53 -4.19 20.15
C LYS A 19 5.30 -2.94 20.99
N THR A 20 4.54 -1.98 20.49
CA THR A 20 4.20 -0.72 21.16
C THR A 20 2.69 -0.53 21.19
N GLU A 21 2.24 0.62 21.70
CA GLU A 21 0.82 1.04 21.68
C GLU A 21 0.26 1.26 20.25
N GLY A 22 1.11 1.24 19.23
CA GLY A 22 0.74 1.41 17.83
C GLY A 22 1.71 2.31 17.08
N ASP A 23 1.60 2.28 15.76
CA ASP A 23 2.38 3.10 14.84
C ASP A 23 2.13 4.59 15.09
N LEU A 24 3.21 5.35 15.25
CA LEU A 24 3.17 6.78 15.54
C LEU A 24 2.96 7.60 14.27
N LYS A 25 1.74 7.52 13.73
CA LYS A 25 1.25 8.33 12.62
C LYS A 25 -0.25 8.52 12.70
N GLU A 26 -0.72 9.59 12.09
CA GLU A 26 -2.12 9.80 11.75
C GLU A 26 -2.25 9.99 10.24
N GLY A 27 -3.47 9.97 9.73
CA GLY A 27 -3.64 10.30 8.33
C GLY A 27 -5.06 10.48 7.87
N TYR A 28 -5.20 10.81 6.60
CA TYR A 28 -6.49 11.01 5.95
C TYR A 28 -6.58 10.18 4.67
N TYR A 29 -7.63 9.38 4.54
CA TYR A 29 -7.74 8.31 3.57
C TYR A 29 -8.76 8.68 2.49
N PHE A 30 -8.30 8.65 1.24
CA PHE A 30 -9.09 8.78 0.03
C PHE A 30 -8.89 7.52 -0.82
N GLY A 31 -9.76 7.29 -1.78
CA GLY A 31 -9.59 6.21 -2.74
C GLY A 31 -10.38 6.48 -4.01
N THR A 32 -10.53 5.45 -4.84
CA THR A 32 -11.39 5.49 -6.03
C THR A 32 -12.79 5.97 -5.64
N ASP A 33 -13.17 7.17 -6.12
CA ASP A 33 -14.39 7.86 -5.75
C ASP A 33 -15.54 7.36 -6.62
N LEU A 34 -16.42 6.55 -6.05
CA LEU A 34 -17.54 5.94 -6.77
C LEU A 34 -18.88 6.40 -6.16
N PRO A 35 -19.89 6.71 -6.99
CA PRO A 35 -21.20 7.09 -6.48
C PRO A 35 -21.91 5.90 -5.80
N LEU A 36 -22.87 6.21 -4.93
CA LEU A 36 -23.54 5.20 -4.09
C LEU A 36 -24.34 4.15 -4.87
N ASP A 37 -24.74 4.47 -6.09
CA ASP A 37 -25.47 3.59 -7.00
C ASP A 37 -24.57 2.75 -7.93
N HIS A 38 -23.25 2.95 -7.87
CA HIS A 38 -22.30 2.15 -8.63
C HIS A 38 -22.40 0.65 -8.24
N PRO A 39 -22.37 -0.30 -9.20
CA PRO A 39 -22.52 -1.72 -8.91
C PRO A 39 -21.57 -2.27 -7.83
N TYR A 40 -20.29 -1.86 -7.84
CA TYR A 40 -19.33 -2.25 -6.81
C TYR A 40 -19.65 -1.68 -5.41
N VAL A 41 -20.26 -0.49 -5.34
CA VAL A 41 -20.66 0.12 -4.07
C VAL A 41 -21.90 -0.57 -3.51
N VAL A 42 -22.91 -0.82 -4.35
CA VAL A 42 -24.10 -1.60 -4.01
C VAL A 42 -23.73 -3.03 -3.60
N GLY A 43 -22.81 -3.65 -4.35
CA GLY A 43 -22.24 -4.97 -4.09
C GLY A 43 -21.27 -5.02 -2.90
N ARG A 44 -21.00 -3.88 -2.24
CA ARG A 44 -20.12 -3.75 -1.07
C ARG A 44 -18.70 -4.28 -1.28
N LYS A 45 -18.15 -4.09 -2.49
CA LYS A 45 -16.75 -4.39 -2.79
C LYS A 45 -15.84 -3.61 -1.83
N ILE A 46 -14.79 -4.27 -1.34
CA ILE A 46 -13.90 -3.67 -0.35
C ILE A 46 -13.30 -2.35 -0.85
N ASN A 47 -13.22 -1.34 0.02
CA ASN A 47 -12.56 -0.07 -0.24
C ASN A 47 -13.09 0.72 -1.46
N LEU A 48 -14.30 0.45 -1.95
CA LEU A 48 -14.90 1.16 -3.08
C LEU A 48 -16.17 1.89 -2.64
N GLY A 49 -16.22 3.20 -2.92
CA GLY A 49 -17.34 4.07 -2.53
C GLY A 49 -16.91 5.53 -2.39
N PRO A 50 -17.85 6.41 -2.04
CA PRO A 50 -17.61 7.85 -2.02
C PRO A 50 -16.56 8.24 -0.99
N ASN A 51 -15.70 9.18 -1.39
CA ASN A 51 -14.74 9.82 -0.49
C ASN A 51 -15.45 10.71 0.54
N LYS A 52 -14.75 10.95 1.66
CA LYS A 52 -15.16 11.89 2.71
C LYS A 52 -14.08 12.96 2.77
N TYR A 53 -14.44 14.22 2.64
CA TYR A 53 -13.49 15.33 2.70
C TYR A 53 -13.64 16.05 4.05
N PRO A 54 -12.55 16.56 4.63
CA PRO A 54 -12.63 17.35 5.85
C PRO A 54 -13.33 18.68 5.57
N GLU A 55 -14.27 19.05 6.43
CA GLU A 55 -14.98 20.33 6.36
C GLU A 55 -14.31 21.42 7.23
N ASP A 56 -13.42 21.01 8.13
CA ASP A 56 -12.71 21.83 9.11
C ASP A 56 -11.37 22.39 8.63
N VAL A 57 -11.05 22.21 7.34
CA VAL A 57 -9.91 22.87 6.68
C VAL A 57 -10.27 24.31 6.27
N SER A 58 -9.25 25.15 6.07
CA SER A 58 -9.45 26.58 5.74
C SER A 58 -10.19 26.81 4.42
N ASP A 59 -10.01 25.93 3.44
CA ASP A 59 -10.71 25.94 2.16
C ASP A 59 -11.06 24.51 1.72
N PRO A 60 -12.25 23.99 2.10
CA PRO A 60 -12.67 22.62 1.76
C PRO A 60 -12.82 22.38 0.25
N THR A 61 -13.16 23.43 -0.51
CA THR A 61 -13.34 23.32 -1.97
C THR A 61 -11.99 23.15 -2.64
N ALA A 62 -11.02 24.02 -2.33
CA ALA A 62 -9.67 23.90 -2.86
C ALA A 62 -9.01 22.58 -2.42
N PHE A 63 -9.22 22.16 -1.16
CA PHE A 63 -8.70 20.90 -0.65
C PHE A 63 -9.20 19.70 -1.48
N LYS A 64 -10.52 19.61 -1.75
CA LYS A 64 -11.08 18.55 -2.59
C LYS A 64 -10.47 18.56 -3.99
N VAL A 65 -10.43 19.72 -4.66
CA VAL A 65 -9.90 19.84 -6.02
C VAL A 65 -8.43 19.38 -6.09
N ILE A 66 -7.61 19.76 -5.12
CA ILE A 66 -6.19 19.37 -5.09
C ILE A 66 -6.02 17.87 -4.88
N VAL A 67 -6.77 17.28 -3.92
CA VAL A 67 -6.69 15.85 -3.64
C VAL A 67 -7.14 15.03 -4.84
N ASP A 68 -8.24 15.40 -5.48
CA ASP A 68 -8.77 14.70 -6.65
C ASP A 68 -7.81 14.79 -7.84
N SER A 69 -7.28 15.98 -8.12
CA SER A 69 -6.32 16.18 -9.20
C SER A 69 -5.03 15.39 -8.98
N TYR A 70 -4.53 15.35 -7.74
CA TYR A 70 -3.36 14.54 -7.39
C TYR A 70 -3.66 13.05 -7.55
N PHE A 71 -4.82 12.58 -7.07
CA PHE A 71 -5.26 11.18 -7.19
C PHE A 71 -5.29 10.73 -8.65
N GLU A 72 -5.96 11.48 -9.53
CA GLU A 72 -6.04 11.16 -10.96
C GLU A 72 -4.66 11.14 -11.62
N SER A 73 -3.76 12.04 -11.22
CA SER A 73 -2.42 12.14 -11.78
C SER A 73 -1.54 10.95 -11.39
N VAL A 74 -1.57 10.56 -10.11
CA VAL A 74 -0.78 9.43 -9.62
C VAL A 74 -1.37 8.08 -10.05
N GLU A 75 -2.68 8.00 -10.28
CA GLU A 75 -3.33 6.83 -10.87
C GLU A 75 -2.87 6.61 -12.32
N LYS A 76 -2.85 7.67 -13.15
CA LYS A 76 -2.27 7.60 -14.51
C LYS A 76 -0.81 7.17 -14.49
N LEU A 77 -0.02 7.71 -13.56
CA LEU A 77 1.38 7.27 -13.38
C LEU A 77 1.48 5.79 -12.99
N ALA A 78 0.57 5.27 -12.16
CA ALA A 78 0.54 3.86 -11.82
C ALA A 78 0.26 2.98 -13.05
N HIS A 79 -0.62 3.42 -13.95
CA HIS A 79 -0.90 2.74 -15.21
C HIS A 79 0.34 2.71 -16.11
N ASP A 80 1.04 3.85 -16.24
CA ASP A 80 2.28 3.93 -17.02
C ASP A 80 3.37 3.00 -16.45
N ILE A 81 3.53 2.94 -15.12
CA ILE A 81 4.46 2.02 -14.47
C ILE A 81 4.08 0.56 -14.74
N LEU A 82 2.80 0.21 -14.70
CA LEU A 82 2.34 -1.16 -15.02
C LEU A 82 2.67 -1.55 -16.46
N ARG A 83 2.52 -0.64 -17.42
CA ARG A 83 2.91 -0.87 -18.82
C ARG A 83 4.41 -1.14 -18.94
N ILE A 84 5.25 -0.36 -18.26
CA ILE A 84 6.70 -0.58 -18.21
C ILE A 84 7.02 -1.95 -17.62
N LEU A 85 6.36 -2.33 -16.51
CA LEU A 85 6.57 -3.63 -15.87
C LEU A 85 6.12 -4.80 -16.77
N ALA A 86 5.06 -4.62 -17.56
CA ALA A 86 4.65 -5.60 -18.55
C ALA A 86 5.76 -5.83 -19.59
N SER A 87 6.36 -4.75 -20.11
CA SER A 87 7.49 -4.85 -21.05
C SER A 87 8.70 -5.56 -20.43
N THR A 88 9.05 -5.30 -19.17
CA THR A 88 10.17 -5.99 -18.50
C THR A 88 9.92 -7.48 -18.25
N LEU A 89 8.66 -7.91 -18.32
CA LEU A 89 8.22 -9.30 -18.21
C LEU A 89 7.98 -9.95 -19.58
N ASN A 90 8.29 -9.25 -20.68
CA ASN A 90 7.99 -9.66 -22.06
C ASN A 90 6.50 -9.95 -22.30
N LEU A 91 5.63 -9.15 -21.68
CA LEU A 91 4.19 -9.14 -21.90
C LEU A 91 3.81 -8.01 -22.84
N ASP A 92 2.59 -8.07 -23.37
CA ASP A 92 1.99 -6.93 -24.08
C ASP A 92 1.85 -5.72 -23.13
N GLU A 93 2.04 -4.51 -23.63
CA GLU A 93 1.95 -3.30 -22.78
C GLU A 93 0.57 -3.17 -22.14
N ASP A 94 -0.48 -3.61 -22.82
CA ASP A 94 -1.86 -3.53 -22.34
C ASP A 94 -2.27 -4.76 -21.51
N PHE A 95 -1.32 -5.63 -21.14
CA PHE A 95 -1.59 -6.85 -20.36
C PHE A 95 -2.39 -6.60 -19.08
N PHE A 96 -2.13 -5.48 -18.39
CA PHE A 96 -2.78 -5.14 -17.13
C PHE A 96 -4.09 -4.34 -17.30
N GLN A 97 -4.64 -4.19 -18.51
CA GLN A 97 -5.83 -3.36 -18.76
C GLN A 97 -7.04 -3.76 -17.88
N ASP A 98 -7.31 -5.06 -17.72
CA ASP A 98 -8.42 -5.55 -16.89
C ASP A 98 -8.12 -5.39 -15.40
N TYR A 99 -6.84 -5.36 -15.02
CA TYR A 99 -6.41 -5.12 -13.64
C TYR A 99 -6.55 -3.64 -13.26
N VAL A 100 -6.44 -2.72 -14.21
CA VAL A 100 -6.58 -1.28 -13.92
C VAL A 100 -8.00 -0.75 -14.08
N ASP A 101 -8.93 -1.54 -14.62
CA ASP A 101 -10.33 -1.14 -14.73
C ASP A 101 -10.98 -1.02 -13.34
N THR A 102 -11.47 0.16 -12.97
CA THR A 102 -12.14 0.44 -11.69
C THR A 102 -11.39 -0.15 -10.48
N PRO A 103 -10.16 0.32 -10.22
CA PRO A 103 -9.26 -0.34 -9.30
C PRO A 103 -9.60 0.00 -7.84
N ILE A 104 -9.22 -0.88 -6.91
CA ILE A 104 -9.02 -0.52 -5.52
C ILE A 104 -7.71 0.27 -5.45
N ALA A 105 -7.82 1.59 -5.40
CA ALA A 105 -6.71 2.50 -5.16
C ALA A 105 -6.98 3.35 -3.90
N ILE A 106 -5.94 3.54 -3.08
CA ILE A 106 -6.02 4.29 -1.82
C ILE A 106 -4.91 5.33 -1.78
N LEU A 107 -5.29 6.57 -1.56
CA LEU A 107 -4.38 7.68 -1.27
C LEU A 107 -4.44 7.98 0.22
N ARG A 108 -3.27 8.07 0.88
CA ARG A 108 -3.20 8.50 2.28
C ARG A 108 -2.39 9.78 2.39
N LEU A 109 -2.91 10.77 3.10
CA LEU A 109 -2.15 11.93 3.56
C LEU A 109 -1.67 11.60 4.97
N LEU A 110 -0.38 11.35 5.17
CA LEU A 110 0.16 10.89 6.45
C LEU A 110 0.95 12.00 7.14
N HIS A 111 0.69 12.16 8.44
CA HIS A 111 1.47 13.00 9.34
C HIS A 111 2.13 12.14 10.42
N TYR A 112 3.42 12.38 10.64
CA TYR A 112 4.24 11.74 11.66
C TYR A 112 4.73 12.81 12.63
N PRO A 113 4.31 12.77 13.90
CA PRO A 113 4.76 13.75 14.88
C PRO A 113 6.27 13.57 15.16
N PRO A 114 6.90 14.58 15.78
CA PRO A 114 8.28 14.48 16.25
C PRO A 114 8.44 13.32 17.23
N GLN A 115 9.47 12.51 17.06
CA GLN A 115 9.84 11.50 18.06
C GLN A 115 10.83 12.11 19.05
N PRO A 116 10.62 11.93 20.37
CA PRO A 116 11.55 12.43 21.37
C PRO A 116 12.86 11.65 21.31
N ALA A 117 13.97 12.28 21.72
CA ALA A 117 15.30 11.66 21.67
C ALA A 117 15.43 10.38 22.53
N ASN A 118 14.56 10.22 23.52
CA ASN A 118 14.48 9.05 24.40
C ASN A 118 13.36 8.07 23.99
N ALA A 119 12.80 8.18 22.78
CA ALA A 119 11.82 7.22 22.29
C ALA A 119 12.40 5.80 22.33
N SER A 120 11.53 4.83 22.61
CA SER A 120 11.92 3.41 22.62
C SER A 120 12.56 3.03 21.28
N SER A 121 13.53 2.11 21.32
CA SER A 121 14.06 1.49 20.10
C SER A 121 13.01 0.72 19.33
N ASP A 122 11.82 0.45 19.88
CA ASP A 122 10.68 -0.16 19.20
C ASP A 122 9.63 0.86 18.73
N GLU A 123 9.79 2.15 19.06
CA GLU A 123 8.88 3.19 18.56
C GLU A 123 9.13 3.42 17.07
N ARG A 124 8.05 3.42 16.28
CA ARG A 124 8.09 3.55 14.83
C ARG A 124 7.00 4.50 14.38
N GLY A 125 7.28 5.25 13.30
CA GLY A 125 6.21 5.91 12.55
C GLY A 125 5.32 4.88 11.87
N ILE A 126 5.93 3.85 11.28
CA ILE A 126 5.28 2.60 10.84
C ILE A 126 6.24 1.45 11.09
N GLY A 127 5.76 0.37 11.71
CA GLY A 127 6.50 -0.88 11.85
C GLY A 127 6.93 -1.51 10.52
N ALA A 128 7.84 -2.48 10.57
CA ALA A 128 8.27 -3.23 9.39
C ALA A 128 7.10 -3.99 8.74
N HIS A 129 6.88 -3.80 7.44
CA HIS A 129 5.82 -4.46 6.67
C HIS A 129 6.15 -4.48 5.18
N THR A 130 5.33 -5.19 4.41
CA THR A 130 5.30 -5.15 2.95
C THR A 130 3.92 -4.67 2.50
N ASP A 131 3.86 -4.08 1.31
CA ASP A 131 2.61 -3.58 0.75
C ASP A 131 1.81 -4.70 0.09
N PHE A 132 0.49 -4.67 0.26
CA PHE A 132 -0.36 -5.79 -0.17
C PHE A 132 -0.69 -5.76 -1.66
N GLY A 133 -0.83 -4.57 -2.25
CA GLY A 133 -1.33 -4.38 -3.61
C GLY A 133 -0.33 -4.74 -4.72
N GLY A 134 -0.47 -4.10 -5.87
CA GLY A 134 0.44 -4.24 -7.01
C GLY A 134 1.63 -3.27 -6.92
N ILE A 135 1.34 -1.98 -6.78
CA ILE A 135 2.34 -0.90 -6.75
C ILE A 135 1.98 0.12 -5.67
N THR A 136 3.01 0.68 -5.02
CA THR A 136 2.90 1.86 -4.18
C THR A 136 3.75 2.98 -4.75
N ILE A 137 3.18 4.18 -4.89
CA ILE A 137 3.88 5.40 -5.30
C ILE A 137 3.85 6.36 -4.12
N LEU A 138 5.02 6.82 -3.69
CA LEU A 138 5.18 7.61 -2.49
C LEU A 138 5.83 8.96 -2.81
N LEU A 139 5.09 10.03 -2.53
CA LEU A 139 5.66 11.36 -2.33
C LEU A 139 6.05 11.51 -0.86
N GLN A 140 7.25 12.01 -0.60
CA GLN A 140 7.71 12.28 0.76
C GLN A 140 8.38 13.65 0.82
N ASP A 141 8.35 14.25 2.01
CA ASP A 141 9.10 15.47 2.29
C ASP A 141 10.61 15.20 2.40
N MET A 142 11.36 16.27 2.70
CA MET A 142 12.82 16.22 2.85
C MET A 142 13.29 15.80 4.26
N ILE A 143 12.38 15.42 5.16
CA ILE A 143 12.72 14.99 6.53
C ILE A 143 13.26 13.54 6.51
N GLY A 144 12.77 12.71 5.59
CA GLY A 144 13.19 11.32 5.44
C GLY A 144 12.64 10.42 6.53
N GLY A 145 13.25 9.25 6.74
CA GLY A 145 12.85 8.28 7.76
C GLY A 145 12.23 6.99 7.22
N LEU A 146 11.95 6.90 5.91
CA LEU A 146 11.65 5.63 5.26
C LEU A 146 12.93 4.78 5.20
N GLN A 147 12.83 3.53 5.62
CA GLN A 147 13.89 2.54 5.50
C GLN A 147 13.38 1.31 4.74
N VAL A 148 14.22 0.74 3.88
CA VAL A 148 13.98 -0.52 3.18
C VAL A 148 14.96 -1.58 3.65
N TRP A 149 14.54 -2.83 3.72
CA TRP A 149 15.41 -3.94 4.08
C TRP A 149 16.19 -4.39 2.85
N ASN A 150 17.51 -4.31 2.93
CA ASN A 150 18.41 -4.93 1.98
C ASN A 150 18.67 -6.37 2.42
N LYS A 151 18.09 -7.34 1.70
CA LYS A 151 18.23 -8.76 2.01
C LYS A 151 19.67 -9.24 1.91
N ASP A 152 20.39 -8.84 0.86
CA ASP A 152 21.76 -9.30 0.59
C ASP A 152 22.75 -8.94 1.70
N HIS A 153 22.54 -7.80 2.33
CA HIS A 153 23.37 -7.33 3.43
C HIS A 153 22.74 -7.52 4.81
N SER A 154 21.50 -8.02 4.89
CA SER A 154 20.74 -8.11 6.15
C SER A 154 20.74 -6.80 6.93
N THR A 155 20.49 -5.69 6.24
CA THR A 155 20.52 -4.34 6.84
C THR A 155 19.37 -3.47 6.38
N TRP A 156 18.95 -2.55 7.26
CA TRP A 156 18.04 -1.47 6.91
C TRP A 156 18.82 -0.34 6.22
N VAL A 157 18.33 0.11 5.08
CA VAL A 157 18.90 1.20 4.29
C VAL A 157 17.91 2.37 4.24
N ASP A 158 18.39 3.57 4.53
CA ASP A 158 17.59 4.79 4.43
C ASP A 158 17.29 5.13 2.97
N VAL A 159 16.01 5.39 2.67
CA VAL A 159 15.59 5.97 1.40
C VAL A 159 15.75 7.48 1.50
N LYS A 160 16.85 8.01 0.96
CA LYS A 160 17.13 9.44 0.99
C LYS A 160 16.08 10.20 0.17
N PRO A 161 15.42 11.23 0.76
CA PRO A 161 14.54 12.10 0.00
C PRO A 161 15.26 12.74 -1.18
N LEU A 162 14.56 12.80 -2.32
CA LEU A 162 15.06 13.40 -3.55
C LEU A 162 13.97 14.32 -4.11
N GLU A 163 14.32 15.60 -4.27
CA GLU A 163 13.41 16.60 -4.83
C GLU A 163 13.01 16.23 -6.25
N GLY A 164 11.72 16.36 -6.58
CA GLY A 164 11.19 16.03 -7.90
C GLY A 164 11.07 14.54 -8.20
N ALA A 165 11.22 13.66 -7.20
CA ALA A 165 11.13 12.21 -7.38
C ALA A 165 10.05 11.57 -6.50
N PHE A 166 9.49 10.47 -7.00
CA PHE A 166 8.68 9.53 -6.22
C PHE A 166 9.53 8.33 -5.82
N VAL A 167 9.20 7.74 -4.67
CA VAL A 167 9.63 6.37 -4.34
C VAL A 167 8.56 5.42 -4.85
N VAL A 168 8.96 4.37 -5.58
CA VAL A 168 8.04 3.35 -6.10
C VAL A 168 8.41 2.00 -5.50
N ASN A 169 7.44 1.33 -4.89
CA ASN A 169 7.59 -0.02 -4.35
C ASN A 169 6.63 -0.98 -5.07
N LEU A 170 7.03 -2.24 -5.17
CA LEU A 170 6.17 -3.32 -5.63
C LEU A 170 5.50 -3.99 -4.43
N GLY A 171 4.22 -4.33 -4.57
CA GLY A 171 3.45 -5.02 -3.54
C GLY A 171 3.44 -6.54 -3.73
N ASN A 172 2.82 -7.24 -2.78
CA ASN A 172 2.76 -8.70 -2.76
C ASN A 172 2.03 -9.30 -3.97
N MET A 173 1.10 -8.58 -4.61
CA MET A 173 0.48 -9.08 -5.85
C MET A 173 1.50 -9.23 -6.99
N MET A 174 2.50 -8.35 -7.05
CA MET A 174 3.57 -8.46 -8.05
C MET A 174 4.49 -9.66 -7.79
N MET A 175 4.75 -10.00 -6.52
CA MET A 175 5.42 -11.25 -6.18
C MET A 175 4.64 -12.47 -6.68
N ARG A 176 3.31 -12.46 -6.52
CA ARG A 176 2.43 -13.55 -6.96
C ARG A 176 2.40 -13.71 -8.48
N TRP A 177 2.32 -12.62 -9.25
CA TRP A 177 2.43 -12.68 -10.71
C TRP A 177 3.78 -13.22 -11.15
N THR A 178 4.86 -12.73 -10.55
CA THR A 178 6.21 -12.97 -11.03
C THR A 178 6.92 -14.14 -10.36
N ASN A 179 6.20 -14.86 -9.50
CA ASN A 179 6.69 -16.00 -8.73
C ASN A 179 7.98 -15.68 -7.93
N ASP A 180 7.99 -14.51 -7.29
CA ASP A 180 9.12 -13.88 -6.56
C ASP A 180 10.29 -13.40 -7.42
N ARG A 181 10.16 -13.34 -8.75
CA ARG A 181 11.17 -12.67 -9.58
C ARG A 181 11.26 -11.18 -9.24
N TYR A 182 10.11 -10.55 -8.98
CA TYR A 182 10.05 -9.21 -8.37
C TYR A 182 9.62 -9.34 -6.91
N LEU A 183 10.33 -8.64 -6.03
CA LEU A 183 10.14 -8.73 -4.59
C LEU A 183 9.39 -7.51 -4.05
N SER A 184 8.49 -7.75 -3.10
CA SER A 184 7.82 -6.70 -2.35
C SER A 184 8.63 -6.37 -1.10
N ASN A 185 9.49 -5.35 -1.20
CA ASN A 185 10.50 -5.05 -0.20
C ASN A 185 9.91 -4.74 1.18
N LEU A 186 10.46 -5.38 2.21
CA LEU A 186 10.18 -5.05 3.60
C LEU A 186 10.65 -3.62 3.88
N HIS A 187 9.77 -2.79 4.43
CA HIS A 187 10.05 -1.39 4.69
C HIS A 187 9.41 -0.93 6.01
N ARG A 188 9.97 0.14 6.60
CA ARG A 188 9.50 0.74 7.86
C ARG A 188 9.73 2.24 7.87
N VAL A 189 9.09 2.96 8.79
CA VAL A 189 9.31 4.40 8.97
C VAL A 189 9.80 4.71 10.38
N ILE A 190 10.94 5.37 10.48
CA ILE A 190 11.50 5.88 11.74
C ILE A 190 11.85 7.36 11.58
N ASN A 191 11.11 8.22 12.28
CA ASN A 191 11.36 9.66 12.26
C ASN A 191 12.31 10.06 13.40
N LYS A 192 13.62 10.07 13.14
CA LYS A 192 14.65 10.41 14.15
C LYS A 192 15.02 11.89 14.20
N THR A 193 14.37 12.73 13.39
CA THR A 193 14.83 14.12 13.17
C THR A 193 14.39 15.09 14.26
N GLY A 194 13.43 14.68 15.11
CA GLY A 194 12.78 15.58 16.07
C GLY A 194 11.88 16.64 15.42
N LYS A 195 11.58 16.50 14.12
CA LYS A 195 10.65 17.35 13.36
C LYS A 195 9.43 16.55 12.94
N GLU A 196 8.35 17.23 12.61
CA GLU A 196 7.22 16.60 11.92
C GLU A 196 7.66 16.11 10.53
N ARG A 197 7.09 15.00 10.09
CA ARG A 197 7.28 14.45 8.74
C ARG A 197 5.92 14.25 8.08
N TYR A 198 5.84 14.54 6.79
CA TYR A 198 4.67 14.32 5.96
C TYR A 198 4.99 13.39 4.79
N SER A 199 4.02 12.56 4.41
CA SER A 199 4.14 11.77 3.18
C SER A 199 2.78 11.42 2.60
N VAL A 200 2.75 11.21 1.29
CA VAL A 200 1.53 10.95 0.52
C VAL A 200 1.70 9.65 -0.28
N PRO A 201 1.56 8.47 0.35
CA PRO A 201 1.53 7.20 -0.37
C PRO A 201 0.20 6.99 -1.11
N PHE A 202 0.32 6.51 -2.34
CA PHE A 202 -0.74 6.02 -3.18
C PHE A 202 -0.55 4.51 -3.40
N PHE A 203 -1.51 3.72 -2.95
CA PHE A 203 -1.50 2.26 -3.02
C PHE A 203 -2.45 1.81 -4.13
N PHE A 204 -1.91 1.17 -5.16
CA PHE A 204 -2.70 0.65 -6.28
C PHE A 204 -2.81 -0.88 -6.19
N SER A 205 -4.03 -1.38 -5.96
CA SER A 205 -4.31 -2.82 -5.80
C SER A 205 -5.09 -3.44 -6.96
N GLY A 206 -5.61 -2.64 -7.88
CA GLY A 206 -6.30 -3.08 -9.10
C GLY A 206 -7.77 -3.48 -8.90
N ASN A 207 -8.41 -3.94 -9.97
CA ASN A 207 -9.83 -4.29 -10.02
C ASN A 207 -10.13 -5.42 -9.00
N PRO A 208 -11.15 -5.28 -8.13
CA PRO A 208 -11.48 -6.26 -7.10
C PRO A 208 -11.71 -7.68 -7.63
N GLU A 209 -12.21 -7.82 -8.86
CA GLU A 209 -12.59 -9.09 -9.48
C GLU A 209 -11.47 -9.71 -10.31
N TYR A 210 -10.38 -8.97 -10.54
CA TYR A 210 -9.22 -9.49 -11.27
C TYR A 210 -8.55 -10.63 -10.50
N VAL A 211 -8.31 -11.74 -11.17
CA VAL A 211 -7.64 -12.92 -10.59
C VAL A 211 -6.14 -12.83 -10.84
N VAL A 212 -5.38 -12.59 -9.77
CA VAL A 212 -3.92 -12.64 -9.78
C VAL A 212 -3.49 -14.11 -9.76
N LYS A 213 -2.78 -14.52 -10.82
CA LYS A 213 -2.18 -15.86 -10.97
C LYS A 213 -0.77 -15.75 -11.52
N CYS A 214 0.07 -16.75 -11.24
CA CYS A 214 1.43 -16.77 -11.76
C CYS A 214 1.46 -16.60 -13.28
N LEU A 215 2.37 -15.77 -13.78
CA LEU A 215 2.58 -15.58 -15.21
C LEU A 215 3.19 -16.85 -15.81
N PRO A 216 2.74 -17.31 -17.00
CA PRO A 216 3.25 -18.54 -17.60
C PRO A 216 4.77 -18.60 -17.71
N SER A 217 5.41 -17.48 -18.09
CA SER A 217 6.87 -17.38 -18.19
C SER A 217 7.58 -17.49 -16.84
N CYS A 218 6.97 -17.02 -15.75
CA CYS A 218 7.51 -17.12 -14.40
C CYS A 218 7.27 -18.50 -13.79
N GLU A 219 6.13 -19.13 -14.09
CA GLU A 219 5.81 -20.51 -13.69
C GLU A 219 6.72 -21.53 -14.37
N GLU A 220 6.98 -21.39 -15.66
CA GLU A 220 7.90 -22.27 -16.39
C GLU A 220 9.32 -22.17 -15.83
N ALA A 221 9.81 -20.94 -15.61
CA ALA A 221 11.16 -20.70 -15.09
C ALA A 221 11.41 -21.28 -13.68
N SER A 222 10.37 -21.43 -12.87
CA SER A 222 10.44 -21.96 -11.50
C SER A 222 10.04 -23.44 -11.36
N GLY A 223 9.56 -24.08 -12.44
CA GLY A 223 9.03 -25.44 -12.39
C GLY A 223 7.67 -25.58 -11.70
N GLY A 224 6.84 -24.52 -11.74
CA GLY A 224 5.50 -24.48 -11.15
C GLY A 224 5.19 -23.18 -10.41
N ALA A 225 3.91 -22.82 -10.33
CA ALA A 225 3.44 -21.69 -9.53
C ALA A 225 3.63 -21.95 -8.02
N LYS A 226 4.26 -21.02 -7.30
CA LYS A 226 4.41 -21.09 -5.83
C LYS A 226 3.11 -20.74 -5.11
N TYR A 227 2.28 -19.91 -5.74
CA TYR A 227 1.09 -19.33 -5.15
C TYR A 227 -0.16 -19.76 -5.92
N PRO A 228 -1.24 -20.17 -5.23
CA PRO A 228 -2.52 -20.41 -5.89
C PRO A 228 -3.11 -19.08 -6.41
N PRO A 229 -3.88 -19.11 -7.52
CA PRO A 229 -4.64 -17.95 -7.99
C PRO A 229 -5.54 -17.37 -6.88
N ILE A 230 -5.68 -16.05 -6.85
CA ILE A 230 -6.54 -15.34 -5.90
C ILE A 230 -7.09 -14.06 -6.52
N SER A 231 -8.34 -13.69 -6.21
CA SER A 231 -8.85 -12.37 -6.63
C SER A 231 -8.23 -11.24 -5.80
N VAL A 232 -8.17 -10.04 -6.39
CA VAL A 232 -7.74 -8.83 -5.67
C VAL A 232 -8.58 -8.61 -4.41
N GLU A 233 -9.90 -8.75 -4.51
CA GLU A 233 -10.83 -8.56 -3.39
C GLU A 233 -10.56 -9.54 -2.24
N GLU A 234 -10.41 -10.84 -2.53
CA GLU A 234 -10.09 -11.85 -1.52
C GLU A 234 -8.77 -11.54 -0.83
N TRP A 235 -7.73 -11.19 -1.60
CA TRP A 235 -6.42 -10.86 -1.08
C TRP A 235 -6.46 -9.62 -0.18
N ILE A 236 -7.02 -8.51 -0.66
CA ILE A 236 -7.06 -7.25 0.09
C ILE A 236 -7.94 -7.38 1.34
N THR A 237 -9.10 -8.06 1.24
CA THR A 237 -9.97 -8.34 2.38
C THR A 237 -9.23 -9.14 3.45
N GLY A 238 -8.47 -10.15 3.01
CA GLY A 238 -7.60 -10.91 3.89
C GLY A 238 -6.61 -10.00 4.64
N ARG A 239 -5.79 -9.26 3.91
CA ARG A 239 -4.74 -8.44 4.54
C ARG A 239 -5.29 -7.31 5.44
N TYR A 240 -6.49 -6.80 5.15
CA TYR A 240 -7.18 -5.83 6.02
C TYR A 240 -7.58 -6.45 7.37
N ALA A 241 -8.11 -7.68 7.39
CA ALA A 241 -8.49 -8.32 8.65
C ALA A 241 -7.27 -8.65 9.51
N ASP A 242 -6.12 -8.98 8.93
CA ASP A 242 -4.87 -9.20 9.68
C ASP A 242 -4.33 -7.92 10.35
N THR A 243 -4.51 -6.78 9.67
CA THR A 243 -3.96 -5.48 10.08
C THR A 243 -4.89 -4.76 11.07
N TYR A 244 -6.20 -4.88 10.88
CA TYR A 244 -7.22 -4.14 11.66
C TYR A 244 -8.13 -5.02 12.53
N GLY A 245 -8.09 -6.36 12.38
CA GLY A 245 -8.95 -7.29 13.12
C GLY A 245 -8.45 -7.62 14.54
N THR A 246 -9.38 -7.88 15.45
CA THR A 246 -9.10 -8.51 16.75
C THR A 246 -8.86 -10.01 16.58
N LYS A 247 -8.16 -10.65 17.55
CA LYS A 247 -7.55 -12.00 17.49
C LYS A 247 -8.46 -13.18 17.07
N ASP A 248 -9.76 -12.99 16.88
CA ASP A 248 -10.73 -14.08 16.76
C ASP A 248 -10.99 -14.58 15.32
N ASN A 249 -10.48 -13.91 14.28
CA ASN A 249 -10.59 -14.36 12.87
C ASN A 249 -9.28 -14.98 12.31
N ALA A 250 -8.32 -15.33 13.17
CA ALA A 250 -6.91 -15.52 12.81
C ALA A 250 -6.52 -16.88 12.19
N THR A 251 -7.46 -17.80 11.92
CA THR A 251 -7.09 -19.20 11.64
C THR A 251 -6.91 -19.54 10.15
N ALA A 252 -7.56 -18.82 9.24
CA ALA A 252 -7.43 -19.10 7.79
C ALA A 252 -6.36 -18.25 7.07
N MET A 253 -5.78 -17.26 7.76
CA MET A 253 -5.07 -16.13 7.13
C MET A 253 -3.60 -16.00 7.56
N LYS A 254 -3.21 -16.80 8.55
CA LYS A 254 -1.85 -16.87 9.09
C LYS A 254 -0.81 -17.31 8.05
N ASP A 255 -1.23 -18.08 7.04
CA ASP A 255 -0.33 -18.61 6.02
C ASP A 255 0.17 -17.54 5.04
N LEU A 256 -0.62 -16.50 4.75
CA LEU A 256 -0.27 -15.45 3.78
C LEU A 256 0.72 -14.41 4.34
N SER A 257 0.71 -14.14 5.65
CA SER A 257 1.73 -13.29 6.29
C SER A 257 3.09 -13.99 6.43
N VAL A 258 3.08 -15.31 6.59
CA VAL A 258 4.29 -16.14 6.70
C VAL A 258 5.03 -16.23 5.37
N GLU A 259 4.34 -16.08 4.23
CA GLU A 259 4.96 -16.03 2.89
C GLU A 259 5.94 -14.85 2.75
N ALA A 260 5.57 -13.66 3.22
CA ALA A 260 6.45 -12.50 3.17
C ALA A 260 7.66 -12.66 4.11
N GLU A 261 7.46 -13.18 5.33
CA GLU A 261 8.57 -13.39 6.27
C GLU A 261 9.57 -14.46 5.78
N LYS A 262 9.09 -15.55 5.17
CA LYS A 262 9.96 -16.58 4.58
C LYS A 262 10.77 -16.06 3.40
N ALA A 263 10.23 -15.13 2.61
CA ALA A 263 10.96 -14.52 1.51
C ALA A 263 12.14 -13.65 1.98
N TYR A 264 12.15 -13.22 3.25
CA TYR A 264 13.20 -12.38 3.83
C TYR A 264 14.09 -13.08 4.88
N ALA A 265 13.78 -14.33 5.23
CA ALA A 265 14.71 -15.25 5.90
C ALA A 265 15.78 -15.75 4.91
#